data_AF-A0AAC9V449-F1
#
_entry.id   AF-A0AAC9V449-F1
#
_cell.length_a   1.000
_cell.length_b   1.000
_cell.length_c   1.000
_cell.angle_alpha   90.00
_cell.angle_beta   90.00
_cell.angle_gamma   90.00
#
_symmetry.space_group_name_H-M   'P 1'
#
loop_
_entity.id
_entity.type
_entity.pdbx_description
1 polymer ?
#
loop_
_entity_poly.entity_id
_entity_poly.type
_entity_poly.pdbx_seq_one_letter_code
_entity_poly.pdbx_strand_id
1 'polypeptide(L)'
;MKRILAGGFILFSGVLLYLGVHLAAAMHLPHTTAWSTPPGKYGTALRETGGYAANLVSILFMIGGSLILLIELYFPHALARYKKALAERAMEYEKEHNLRE
;
A
#
# COMPACT_ATOMS: atom_id res chain seq x y z
N MET A 1 1.81 -18.58 -0.15
CA MET A 1 0.89 -18.43 1.01
C MET A 1 1.51 -17.67 2.20
N LYS A 2 2.66 -18.09 2.75
CA LYS A 2 3.28 -17.40 3.91
C LYS A 2 3.45 -15.87 3.71
N ARG A 3 3.91 -15.45 2.52
CA ARG A 3 4.09 -14.03 2.16
C ARG A 3 2.77 -13.26 2.03
N ILE A 4 1.73 -13.92 1.50
CA ILE A 4 0.38 -13.34 1.39
C ILE A 4 -0.19 -13.09 2.80
N LEU A 5 -0.06 -14.06 3.70
CA LEU A 5 -0.49 -13.90 5.10
C LEU A 5 0.29 -12.79 5.81
N ALA A 6 1.62 -12.73 5.62
CA ALA A 6 2.44 -11.66 6.17
C ALA A 6 2.03 -10.28 5.62
N GLY A 7 1.84 -10.15 4.30
CA GLY A 7 1.38 -8.91 3.67
C GLY A 7 0.00 -8.49 4.17
N GLY A 8 -0.93 -9.43 4.30
CA GLY A 8 -2.25 -9.20 4.87
C GLY A 8 -2.21 -8.73 6.32
N PHE A 9 -1.39 -9.36 7.16
CA PHE A 9 -1.24 -8.96 8.57
C PHE A 9 -0.59 -7.58 8.71
N ILE A 10 0.45 -7.29 7.92
CA ILE A 10 1.10 -5.97 7.89
C ILE A 10 0.12 -4.89 7.44
N LEU A 11 -0.66 -5.14 6.37
CA LEU A 11 -1.68 -4.20 5.91
C LEU A 11 -2.75 -3.97 6.99
N PHE A 12 -3.28 -5.04 7.57
CA PHE A 12 -4.33 -4.97 8.59
C PHE A 12 -3.86 -4.21 9.84
N SER A 13 -2.66 -4.51 10.33
CA SER A 13 -2.06 -3.79 11.45
C SER A 13 -1.83 -2.31 11.14
N GLY A 14 -1.42 -1.97 9.91
CA GLY A 14 -1.33 -0.59 9.44
C GLY A 14 -2.68 0.12 9.50
N VAL A 15 -3.76 -0.51 9.02
CA VAL A 15 -5.12 0.06 9.05
C VAL A 15 -5.60 0.27 10.50
N LEU A 16 -5.40 -0.72 11.38
CA LEU A 16 -5.78 -0.59 12.79
C LEU A 16 -5.01 0.53 13.50
N LEU A 17 -3.71 0.63 13.25
CA LEU A 17 -2.88 1.69 13.81
C LEU A 17 -3.32 3.07 13.31
N TYR A 18 -3.57 3.20 12.00
CA TYR A 18 -4.07 4.43 11.40
C TYR A 18 -5.38 4.89 12.06
N LEU A 19 -6.33 3.96 12.20
CA LEU A 19 -7.62 4.24 12.83
C LEU A 19 -7.45 4.66 14.30
N GLY A 20 -6.65 3.93 15.08
CA GLY A 20 -6.41 4.24 16.50
C GLY A 20 -5.79 5.62 16.69
N VAL A 21 -4.83 6.00 15.85
CA VAL A 21 -4.19 7.32 15.86
C VAL A 21 -5.20 8.42 15.57
N HIS A 22 -6.05 8.25 14.56
CA HIS A 22 -7.04 9.26 14.19
C HIS A 22 -8.15 9.38 15.24
N LEU A 23 -8.58 8.26 15.84
CA LEU A 23 -9.53 8.26 16.95
C LEU A 23 -8.96 8.97 18.18
N ALA A 24 -7.72 8.70 18.56
CA ALA A 24 -7.06 9.39 19.67
C ALA A 24 -6.97 10.90 19.43
N ALA A 25 -6.54 11.31 18.24
CA ALA A 25 -6.48 12.72 17.86
C ALA A 25 -7.88 13.38 17.85
N ALA A 26 -8.91 12.68 17.38
CA ALA A 26 -10.29 13.18 17.37
C ALA A 26 -10.87 13.35 18.78
N MET A 27 -10.59 12.41 19.69
CA MET A 27 -11.00 12.52 21.10
C MET A 27 -10.26 13.64 21.83
N HIS A 28 -9.00 13.90 21.45
CA HIS A 28 -8.21 14.99 22.05
C HIS A 28 -8.54 16.37 21.47
N LEU A 29 -9.14 16.42 20.28
CA LEU A 29 -9.45 17.65 19.54
C LEU A 29 -10.21 18.72 20.35
N PRO A 30 -11.21 18.39 21.21
CA PRO A 30 -11.89 19.39 22.03
C PRO A 30 -10.96 20.05 23.06
N HIS A 31 -9.90 19.36 23.48
CA HIS A 31 -8.93 19.83 24.46
C HIS A 31 -7.81 20.68 23.85
N THR A 32 -7.63 20.62 22.52
CA THR A 32 -6.68 21.48 21.81
C THR A 32 -7.26 22.90 21.67
N THR A 33 -6.78 23.81 22.51
CA THR A 33 -7.25 25.21 22.57
C THR A 33 -6.38 26.19 21.79
N ALA A 34 -5.10 25.84 21.54
CA ALA A 34 -4.16 26.67 20.79
C ALA A 34 -3.68 25.92 19.53
N TRP A 35 -3.74 26.56 18.36
CA TRP A 35 -3.17 26.03 17.14
C TRP A 35 -2.74 27.17 16.20
N SER A 36 -1.76 26.89 15.34
CA SER A 36 -1.37 27.73 14.21
C SER A 36 -1.74 27.05 12.90
N THR A 37 -1.92 27.82 11.83
CA THR A 37 -2.15 27.30 10.49
C THR A 37 -0.94 27.64 9.61
N PRO A 38 -0.14 26.65 9.16
CA PRO A 38 -0.20 25.20 9.40
C PRO A 38 0.34 24.79 10.80
N PRO A 39 0.01 23.60 11.36
CA PRO A 39 -0.71 22.44 10.79
C PRO A 39 -2.23 22.41 11.05
N GLY A 40 -2.81 23.45 11.65
CA GLY A 40 -4.23 23.53 11.99
C GLY A 40 -4.60 22.70 13.24
N LYS A 41 -5.83 22.87 13.72
CA LYS A 41 -6.28 22.29 15.00
C LYS A 41 -6.12 20.78 15.08
N TYR A 42 -6.55 20.05 14.05
CA TYR A 42 -6.41 18.60 14.01
C TYR A 42 -4.94 18.15 13.95
N GLY A 43 -4.13 18.83 13.14
CA GLY A 43 -2.70 18.54 13.06
C GLY A 43 -1.97 18.80 14.39
N THR A 44 -2.39 19.81 15.14
CA THR A 44 -1.92 20.05 16.51
C THR A 44 -2.35 18.94 17.45
N ALA A 45 -3.64 18.57 17.47
CA ALA A 45 -4.13 17.46 18.30
C ALA A 45 -3.43 16.13 17.99
N LEU A 46 -3.16 15.85 16.72
CA LEU A 46 -2.40 14.68 16.27
C LEU A 46 -0.94 14.70 16.76
N ARG A 47 -0.32 15.88 16.87
CA ARG A 47 1.03 16.03 17.44
C ARG A 47 1.02 15.90 18.95
N GLU A 48 0.07 16.53 19.63
CA GLU A 48 -0.08 16.50 21.10
C GLU A 48 -0.32 15.07 21.62
N THR A 49 -1.05 14.26 20.87
CA THR A 49 -1.29 12.84 21.18
C THR A 49 -0.12 11.92 20.84
N GLY A 50 1.00 12.45 20.32
CA GLY A 50 2.12 11.66 19.79
C GLY A 50 1.76 10.88 18.50
N GLY A 51 0.56 11.07 17.96
CA GLY A 51 0.02 10.37 16.81
C GLY A 51 0.77 10.64 15.50
N TYR A 52 1.59 11.68 15.41
CA TYR A 52 2.32 11.99 14.17
C TYR A 52 3.28 10.86 13.74
N ALA A 53 4.09 10.33 14.66
CA ALA A 53 5.00 9.23 14.37
C ALA A 53 4.25 7.93 14.06
N ALA A 54 3.22 7.63 14.87
CA ALA A 54 2.38 6.45 14.68
C ALA A 54 1.60 6.49 13.35
N ASN A 55 1.14 7.68 12.92
CA ASN A 55 0.52 7.88 11.61
C ASN A 55 1.49 7.52 10.47
N LEU A 56 2.73 8.02 10.53
CA LEU A 56 3.74 7.72 9.52
C LEU A 56 4.01 6.20 9.43
N VAL A 57 4.17 5.54 10.58
CA VAL A 57 4.37 4.08 10.65
C VAL A 57 3.16 3.34 10.08
N SER A 58 1.94 3.78 10.39
CA SER A 58 0.71 3.16 9.86
C SER A 58 0.65 3.22 8.33
N ILE A 59 1.02 4.35 7.73
CA ILE A 59 1.07 4.53 6.28
C ILE A 59 2.13 3.61 5.67
N LEU A 60 3.31 3.50 6.28
CA LEU A 60 4.37 2.60 5.82
C LEU A 60 3.91 1.13 5.84
N PHE A 61 3.19 0.72 6.89
CA PHE A 61 2.63 -0.63 6.98
C PHE A 61 1.55 -0.86 5.92
N MET A 62 0.67 0.12 5.70
CA MET A 62 -0.36 0.00 4.66
C MET A 62 0.26 -0.10 3.25
N ILE A 63 1.24 0.74 2.93
CA ILE A 63 1.94 0.69 1.64
C ILE A 63 2.71 -0.63 1.51
N GLY A 64 3.51 -0.99 2.51
CA GLY A 64 4.32 -2.21 2.49
C GLY A 64 3.48 -3.48 2.37
N GLY A 65 2.41 -3.60 3.17
CA GLY A 65 1.47 -4.71 3.10
C GLY A 65 0.77 -4.79 1.74
N SER A 66 0.32 -3.65 1.21
CA SER A 66 -0.30 -3.58 -0.13
C SER A 66 0.66 -3.99 -1.24
N LEU A 67 1.91 -3.54 -1.20
CA LEU A 67 2.93 -3.91 -2.19
C LEU A 67 3.24 -5.41 -2.14
N ILE A 68 3.36 -6.00 -0.95
CA ILE A 68 3.57 -7.45 -0.81
C ILE A 68 2.40 -8.21 -1.43
N LEU A 69 1.16 -7.82 -1.12
CA LEU A 69 -0.03 -8.47 -1.67
C LEU A 69 -0.11 -8.30 -3.19
N LEU A 70 0.19 -7.11 -3.72
CA LEU A 70 0.20 -6.85 -5.16
C LEU A 70 1.24 -7.73 -5.87
N ILE A 71 2.46 -7.82 -5.34
CA ILE A 71 3.54 -8.64 -5.89
C ILE A 71 3.18 -10.13 -5.86
N GLU A 72 2.58 -10.62 -4.78
CA GLU A 72 2.29 -12.05 -4.64
C GLU A 72 1.02 -12.49 -5.38
N LEU A 73 -0.02 -11.64 -5.42
CA LEU A 73 -1.31 -12.00 -6.01
C LEU A 73 -1.43 -11.58 -7.47
N TYR A 74 -0.90 -10.42 -7.87
CA TYR A 74 -1.17 -9.86 -9.20
C TYR A 74 -0.05 -10.15 -10.21
N PHE A 75 1.22 -9.91 -9.83
CA PHE A 75 2.34 -10.02 -10.77
C PHE A 75 2.54 -11.42 -11.39
N PRO A 76 2.35 -12.55 -10.69
CA PRO A 76 2.53 -13.86 -11.30
C PRO A 76 1.55 -14.10 -12.46
N HIS A 77 0.29 -13.69 -12.28
CA HIS A 77 -0.73 -13.80 -13.32
C HIS A 77 -0.49 -12.81 -14.46
N ALA A 78 -0.11 -11.57 -14.14
CA ALA A 78 0.21 -10.56 -15.14
C ALA A 78 1.41 -10.98 -16.01
N LEU A 79 2.49 -11.48 -15.38
CA LEU A 79 3.68 -11.96 -16.08
C LEU A 79 3.38 -13.20 -16.94
N ALA A 80 2.58 -14.14 -16.44
CA ALA A 80 2.18 -15.30 -17.22
C ALA A 80 1.39 -14.89 -18.47
N ARG A 81 0.45 -13.94 -18.34
CA ARG A 81 -0.30 -13.40 -19.47
C ARG A 81 0.60 -12.68 -20.47
N TYR A 82 1.53 -11.86 -19.97
CA TYR A 82 2.50 -11.14 -20.81
C TYR A 82 3.39 -12.10 -21.60
N LYS A 83 3.93 -13.15 -20.95
CA LYS A 83 4.76 -14.16 -21.62
C LYS A 83 4.00 -14.91 -22.72
N LYS A 84 2.73 -15.26 -22.49
CA LYS A 84 1.89 -15.91 -23.51
C LYS A 84 1.69 -15.01 -24.73
N ALA A 85 1.31 -13.75 -24.51
CA ALA A 85 1.13 -12.78 -25.60
C ALA A 85 2.43 -12.54 -26.40
N LEU A 86 3.59 -12.56 -25.73
CA LEU A 86 4.88 -12.42 -26.41
C LEU A 86 5.23 -13.64 -27.25
N ALA A 87 4.95 -14.84 -26.74
CA ALA A 87 5.19 -16.10 -27.47
C ALA A 87 4.30 -16.23 -28.72
N GLU A 88 3.03 -15.82 -28.62
CA GLU A 88 2.10 -15.77 -29.76
C GLU A 88 2.63 -14.85 -30.87
N ARG A 89 3.04 -13.63 -30.51
CA ARG A 89 3.64 -12.68 -31.47
C ARG A 89 4.94 -13.17 -32.09
N ALA A 90 5.79 -13.83 -31.30
CA ALA A 90 7.03 -14.41 -31.83
C ALA A 90 6.75 -15.51 -32.87
N MET A 91 5.73 -16.35 -32.63
CA MET A 91 5.32 -17.37 -33.60
C MET A 91 4.67 -16.78 -34.85
N GLU A 92 3.89 -15.69 -34.71
CA GLU A 92 3.35 -14.96 -35.87
C GLU A 92 4.49 -14.42 -36.75
N TYR A 93 5.50 -13.79 -36.15
CA TYR A 93 6.66 -13.27 -36.87
C TYR A 93 7.48 -14.36 -37.58
N GLU A 94 7.74 -15.49 -36.91
CA GLU A 94 8.44 -16.63 -37.53
C GLU A 94 7.69 -17.17 -38.76
N LYS A 95 6.35 -17.27 -38.68
CA LYS A 95 5.52 -17.70 -39.81
C LYS A 95 5.52 -16.70 -40.95
N GLU A 96 5.44 -15.41 -40.65
CA GLU A 96 5.40 -14.35 -41.66
C GLU A 96 6.73 -14.22 -42.41
N HIS A 97 7.84 -14.56 -41.77
CA HIS A 97 9.18 -14.45 -42.39
C HIS A 97 9.81 -15.79 -42.77
N ASN A 98 9.04 -16.88 -42.70
CA ASN A 98 9.44 -18.23 -43.10
C ASN A 98 10.84 -18.63 -42.58
N LEU A 99 11.17 -18.20 -41.35
CA LEU A 99 12.50 -18.36 -40.74
C LEU A 99 12.78 -19.79 -40.24
N ARG A 100 11.80 -20.69 -40.37
CA ARG A 100 11.86 -22.10 -39.97
C ARG A 100 11.68 -23.01 -41.18
N GLU A 101 12.63 -22.98 -42.12
CA GLU A 101 12.87 -24.09 -43.06
C GLU A 101 14.21 -24.76 -42.74
#